data_AF-W2VP50-F1
#
_entry.id   AF-W2VP50-F1
#
_cell.length_a   1.000
_cell.length_b   1.000
_cell.length_c   1.000
_cell.angle_alpha   90.00
_cell.angle_beta   90.00
_cell.angle_gamma   90.00
#
_symmetry.space_group_name_H-M   'P 1'
#
loop_
_entity.id
_entity.type
_entity.pdbx_description
1 polymer ?
#
loop_
_entity_poly.entity_id
_entity_poly.type
_entity_poly.pdbx_seq_one_letter_code
_entity_poly.pdbx_strand_id
1 'polypeptide(L)'
;MINATQPNILFIGVGTPKQEKWAYRWRSELQCDVILGVGAAFDFAAGTARRAPRFVQQSGLEWLWRMMNDPVRLIPRYIFKDYKFLGLAVRELAKGVRGSRTDG
;
A
#
# COMPACT_ATOMS: atom_id res chain seq x y z
N MET A 1 8.23 28.40 5.50
CA MET A 1 8.22 28.25 4.03
C MET A 1 6.90 27.67 3.50
N ILE A 2 6.38 26.55 4.01
CA ILE A 2 5.11 25.97 3.50
C ILE A 2 3.91 26.89 3.73
N ASN A 3 3.69 27.39 4.96
CA ASN A 3 2.56 28.31 5.23
C ASN A 3 2.69 29.66 4.50
N ALA A 4 3.91 30.07 4.16
CA ALA A 4 4.14 31.34 3.48
C ALA A 4 3.57 31.35 2.05
N THR A 5 3.41 30.17 1.44
CA THR A 5 2.77 30.03 0.12
C THR A 5 1.25 29.84 0.19
N GLN A 6 0.67 29.84 1.40
CA GLN A 6 -0.76 29.68 1.67
C GLN A 6 -1.45 28.61 0.79
N PRO A 7 -0.96 27.36 0.81
CA PRO A 7 -1.49 26.33 -0.08
C PRO A 7 -2.86 25.83 0.38
N ASN A 8 -3.83 25.73 -0.54
CA ASN A 8 -5.09 25.04 -0.25
C ASN A 8 -4.89 23.51 -0.12
N ILE A 9 -3.99 22.94 -0.92
CA ILE A 9 -3.73 21.50 -0.97
C ILE A 9 -2.23 21.24 -0.83
N LEU A 10 -1.86 20.36 0.10
CA LEU A 10 -0.49 19.90 0.30
C LEU A 10 -0.36 18.42 -0.08
N PHE A 11 0.42 18.12 -1.13
CA PHE A 11 0.73 16.76 -1.54
C PHE A 11 2.02 16.25 -0.88
N ILE A 12 1.98 15.06 -0.30
CA ILE A 12 3.12 14.41 0.36
C ILE A 12 3.52 13.16 -0.44
N GLY A 13 4.74 13.17 -1.02
CA GLY A 13 5.27 12.08 -1.85
C GLY A 13 6.08 11.01 -1.10
N VAL A 14 6.11 11.01 0.24
CA VAL A 14 6.87 9.99 1.00
C VAL A 14 6.02 8.75 1.29
N GLY A 15 6.64 7.56 1.29
CA GLY A 15 5.91 6.31 1.51
C GLY A 15 5.27 6.16 2.89
N THR A 16 4.21 5.36 2.97
CA THR A 16 3.58 4.90 4.22
C THR A 16 4.55 4.13 5.11
N PRO A 17 4.56 4.34 6.44
CA PRO A 17 3.68 5.21 7.24
C PRO A 17 4.25 6.60 7.49
N LYS A 18 5.36 6.99 6.83
CA LYS A 18 6.06 8.25 7.12
C LYS A 18 5.19 9.47 6.81
N GLN A 19 4.42 9.42 5.71
CA GLN A 19 3.48 10.48 5.35
C GLN A 19 2.43 10.75 6.43
N GLU A 20 1.81 9.70 6.98
CA GLU A 20 0.77 9.82 8.00
C GLU A 20 1.33 10.39 9.30
N LYS A 21 2.52 9.91 9.71
CA LYS A 21 3.19 10.41 10.91
C LYS A 21 3.62 11.86 10.79
N TRP A 22 4.12 12.25 9.62
CA TRP A 22 4.52 13.64 9.36
C TRP A 22 3.29 14.56 9.33
N ALA A 23 2.24 14.17 8.60
CA ALA A 23 1.00 14.93 8.53
C ALA A 23 0.38 15.08 9.92
N TYR A 24 0.31 14.00 10.70
CA TYR A 24 -0.22 14.04 12.06
C TYR A 24 0.60 14.95 12.98
N ARG A 25 1.94 14.92 12.86
CA ARG A 25 2.84 15.76 13.66
C ARG A 25 2.61 17.26 13.40
N TRP A 26 2.42 17.65 12.15
CA TRP A 26 2.37 19.07 11.75
C TRP A 26 0.95 19.59 11.48
N ARG A 27 -0.09 18.76 11.65
CA ARG A 27 -1.49 19.10 11.33
C ARG A 27 -1.99 20.39 12.00
N SER A 28 -1.48 20.72 13.19
CA SER A 28 -1.90 21.90 13.94
C SER A 28 -1.16 23.17 13.53
N GLU A 29 -0.01 23.02 12.87
CA GLU A 29 0.85 24.14 12.47
C GLU A 29 0.74 24.45 10.98
N LEU A 30 0.26 23.51 10.17
CA LEU A 30 0.08 23.69 8.73
C LEU A 30 -1.21 24.48 8.42
N GLN A 31 -1.06 25.57 7.67
CA GLN A 31 -2.17 26.37 7.17
C GLN A 31 -2.58 25.91 5.77
N CYS A 32 -3.12 24.70 5.68
CA CYS A 32 -3.65 24.14 4.44
C CYS A 32 -4.99 23.44 4.70
N ASP A 33 -5.92 23.55 3.75
CA ASP A 33 -7.26 22.98 3.90
C ASP A 33 -7.23 21.44 3.81
N VAL A 34 -6.34 20.90 2.97
CA VAL A 34 -6.22 19.45 2.73
C VAL A 34 -4.77 19.00 2.62
N ILE A 35 -4.44 17.91 3.31
CA ILE A 35 -3.16 17.20 3.18
C ILE A 35 -3.41 15.83 2.53
N LEU A 36 -2.76 15.56 1.40
CA LEU A 36 -2.90 14.30 0.66
C LEU A 36 -1.58 13.53 0.60
N GLY A 37 -1.56 12.31 1.14
CA GLY A 37 -0.46 11.36 0.98
C GLY A 37 -0.52 10.68 -0.38
N VAL A 38 0.31 11.13 -1.32
CA VAL A 38 0.36 10.64 -2.71
C VAL A 38 1.34 9.46 -2.84
N GLY A 39 2.38 9.44 -2.00
CA GLY A 39 3.41 8.40 -2.02
C GLY A 39 3.96 8.18 -3.44
N ALA A 40 4.02 6.91 -3.86
CA ALA A 40 4.59 6.49 -5.14
C ALA A 40 3.74 6.90 -6.38
N ALA A 41 2.59 7.56 -6.23
CA ALA A 41 1.81 7.97 -7.40
C ALA A 41 2.56 8.99 -8.26
N PHE A 42 3.43 9.82 -7.66
CA PHE A 42 4.33 10.68 -8.42
C PHE A 42 5.36 9.88 -9.24
N ASP A 43 5.89 8.78 -8.71
CA ASP A 43 6.82 7.93 -9.46
C ASP A 43 6.14 7.28 -10.68
N PHE A 44 4.86 6.93 -10.55
CA PHE A 44 4.07 6.45 -11.69
C PHE A 44 3.76 7.57 -12.70
N ALA A 45 3.42 8.76 -12.23
CA ALA A 45 3.15 9.91 -13.11
C ALA A 45 4.41 10.39 -13.85
N ALA A 46 5.57 10.33 -13.20
CA ALA A 46 6.87 10.65 -13.76
C ALA A 46 7.47 9.53 -14.63
N GLY A 47 6.81 8.37 -14.72
CA GLY A 47 7.28 7.22 -15.50
C GLY A 47 8.49 6.49 -14.92
N THR A 48 8.92 6.83 -13.70
CA THR A 48 10.06 6.21 -13.02
C THR A 48 9.69 4.87 -12.38
N ALA A 49 8.40 4.64 -12.09
CA ALA A 49 7.89 3.36 -11.62
C ALA A 49 7.18 2.58 -12.73
N ARG A 50 7.66 1.36 -13.02
CA ARG A 50 7.10 0.48 -14.05
C ARG A 50 6.03 -0.44 -13.44
N ARG A 51 4.79 -0.33 -13.91
CA ARG A 51 3.72 -1.28 -13.53
C ARG A 51 4.00 -2.66 -14.12
N ALA A 52 3.49 -3.69 -13.46
CA ALA A 52 3.51 -5.05 -14.00
C ALA A 52 2.78 -5.10 -15.36
N PRO A 53 3.18 -5.96 -16.30
CA PRO A 53 2.43 -6.18 -17.53
C PRO A 53 0.96 -6.56 -17.24
N ARG A 54 0.02 -6.20 -18.13
CA ARG A 54 -1.42 -6.43 -17.91
C ARG A 54 -1.78 -7.90 -17.65
N PHE A 55 -1.09 -8.85 -18.30
CA PHE A 55 -1.31 -10.28 -18.06
C PHE A 55 -0.97 -10.70 -16.62
N VAL A 56 0.04 -10.07 -16.00
CA VAL A 56 0.44 -10.32 -14.61
C VAL A 56 -0.53 -9.67 -13.62
N GLN A 57 -1.07 -8.51 -13.97
CA GLN A 57 -2.13 -7.87 -13.19
C GLN A 57 -3.41 -8.73 -13.20
N GLN A 58 -3.80 -9.25 -14.37
CA GLN A 58 -5.00 -10.08 -14.54
C GLN A 58 -4.87 -11.46 -13.88
N SER A 59 -3.67 -12.03 -13.79
CA SER A 59 -3.44 -13.30 -13.11
C SER A 59 -3.38 -13.19 -11.58
N GLY A 60 -3.49 -11.98 -11.01
CA GLY A 60 -3.35 -11.75 -9.58
C GLY A 60 -1.91 -11.93 -9.07
N LEU A 61 -0.92 -12.09 -9.95
CA LEU A 61 0.50 -12.27 -9.62
C LEU A 61 1.26 -10.94 -9.52
N GLU A 62 0.56 -9.82 -9.48
CA GLU A 62 1.20 -8.50 -9.36
C GLU A 62 2.04 -8.38 -8.08
N TRP A 63 1.62 -9.02 -6.98
CA TRP A 63 2.40 -9.06 -5.74
C TRP A 63 3.77 -9.72 -5.93
N LEU A 64 3.83 -10.80 -6.72
CA LEU A 64 5.06 -11.54 -7.01
C LEU A 64 5.98 -10.70 -7.91
N TRP A 65 5.41 -10.06 -8.92
CA TRP A 65 6.14 -9.12 -9.78
C TRP A 65 6.72 -7.96 -8.98
N ARG A 66 5.93 -7.35 -8.09
CA ARG A 66 6.40 -6.28 -7.21
C ARG A 66 7.50 -6.77 -6.28
N MET A 67 7.35 -7.97 -5.69
CA MET A 67 8.36 -8.57 -4.83
C MET A 67 9.69 -8.80 -5.56
N MET A 68 9.67 -9.25 -6.82
CA MET A 68 10.90 -9.41 -7.61
C MET A 68 11.55 -8.08 -7.99
N ASN A 69 10.77 -7.00 -8.16
CA ASN A 69 11.29 -5.68 -8.50
C ASN A 69 11.86 -4.91 -7.29
N ASP A 70 11.30 -5.11 -6.09
CA ASP A 70 11.80 -4.48 -4.85
C ASP A 70 11.89 -5.50 -3.71
N PRO A 71 12.82 -6.49 -3.82
CA PRO A 71 12.89 -7.62 -2.91
C PRO A 71 13.29 -7.19 -1.48
N VAL A 72 14.21 -6.23 -1.36
CA VAL A 72 14.71 -5.75 -0.07
C VAL A 72 13.60 -5.11 0.77
N ARG A 73 12.67 -4.40 0.14
CA ARG A 73 11.58 -3.72 0.84
C ARG A 73 10.36 -4.61 1.07
N LEU A 74 10.02 -5.46 0.10
CA LEU A 74 8.75 -6.20 0.11
C LEU A 74 8.84 -7.58 0.74
N ILE A 75 9.97 -8.29 0.63
CA ILE A 75 10.13 -9.62 1.24
C ILE A 75 9.92 -9.56 2.76
N PRO A 76 10.52 -8.61 3.50
CA PRO A 76 10.29 -8.54 4.94
C PRO A 76 8.83 -8.22 5.30
N ARG A 77 8.12 -7.49 4.43
CA ARG A 77 6.71 -7.17 4.63
C ARG A 77 5.84 -8.42 4.49
N TYR A 78 6.00 -9.17 3.42
CA TYR A 78 5.20 -10.37 3.18
C TYR A 78 5.50 -11.49 4.19
N ILE A 79 6.79 -11.75 4.45
CA ILE A 79 7.17 -12.86 5.33
C ILE A 79 6.91 -12.52 6.80
N PHE A 80 7.27 -11.32 7.28
CA PHE A 80 7.17 -11.01 8.71
C PHE A 80 5.87 -10.32 9.13
N LYS A 81 5.10 -9.70 8.23
CA LYS A 81 3.83 -9.06 8.61
C LYS A 81 2.60 -9.86 8.18
N ASP A 82 2.67 -10.53 7.02
CA ASP A 82 1.49 -11.16 6.43
C ASP A 82 1.36 -12.66 6.75
N TYR A 83 2.32 -13.29 7.46
CA TYR A 83 2.20 -14.69 7.90
C TYR A 83 0.94 -14.94 8.74
N LYS A 84 0.52 -13.95 9.55
CA LYS A 84 -0.72 -14.03 10.33
C LYS A 84 -1.96 -14.01 9.44
N PHE A 85 -1.92 -13.22 8.38
CA PHE A 85 -3.01 -13.14 7.40
C PHE A 85 -3.12 -14.45 6.61
N LEU A 86 -1.99 -15.04 6.21
CA LEU A 86 -1.96 -16.34 5.55
C LEU A 86 -2.62 -17.43 6.42
N GLY A 87 -2.31 -17.45 7.72
CA GLY A 87 -2.94 -18.38 8.66
C GLY A 87 -4.46 -18.18 8.79
N LEU A 88 -4.93 -16.94 8.80
CA LEU A 88 -6.36 -16.62 8.81
C LEU A 88 -7.06 -17.01 7.50
N ALA A 89 -6.43 -16.73 6.35
CA ALA A 89 -6.96 -17.09 5.03
C ALA A 89 -7.07 -18.61 4.85
N VAL A 90 -6.04 -19.37 5.25
CA VAL A 90 -6.07 -20.84 5.23
C VAL A 90 -7.15 -21.39 6.15
N ARG A 91 -7.32 -20.80 7.35
CA ARG A 91 -8.36 -21.20 8.29
C ARG A 91 -9.76 -20.95 7.72
N GLU A 92 -9.97 -19.85 7.02
CA GLU A 92 -11.25 -19.52 6.39
C GLU A 92 -11.56 -20.44 5.21
N LEU A 93 -10.57 -20.72 4.36
CA LEU A 93 -10.71 -21.71 3.28
C LEU A 93 -10.99 -23.12 3.84
N ALA A 94 -10.31 -23.52 4.91
CA ALA A 94 -10.54 -24.81 5.57
C ALA A 94 -11.94 -24.92 6.23
N LYS A 95 -12.51 -23.80 6.68
CA LYS A 95 -13.89 -23.72 7.18
C LYS A 95 -14.91 -23.75 6.05
N GLY A 96 -14.68 -23.02 4.97
CA GLY A 96 -15.53 -23.04 3.77
C GLY A 96 -15.61 -24.43 3.12
N VAL A 97 -14.50 -25.18 3.12
CA VAL A 97 -14.45 -26.57 2.63
C VAL A 97 -15.12 -27.56 3.60
N ARG A 98 -15.19 -27.25 4.90
CA ARG A 98 -15.91 -28.09 5.89
C ARG A 98 -17.41 -27.83 5.94
N GLY A 99 -17.86 -26.62 5.60
CA GLY A 99 -19.28 -26.25 5.58
C GLY A 99 -20.07 -26.79 4.39
N SER A 100 -19.40 -27.23 3.32
CA SER A 100 -20.06 -27.75 2.11
C SER A 100 -20.19 -29.28 2.06
N ARG A 101 -19.98 -29.99 3.19
CA ARG A 101 -19.93 -31.47 3.24
C ARG A 101 -20.95 -32.11 4.19
N THR A 102 -21.94 -31.36 4.68
CA THR A 102 -22.98 -31.88 5.59
C THR A 102 -24.41 -31.55 5.15
N ASP A 103 -24.64 -31.27 3.87
CA ASP A 103 -26.00 -31.22 3.30
C ASP A 103 -26.05 -32.18 2.10
N GLY A 104 -26.34 -33.45 2.39
CA GLY A 104 -26.51 -34.53 1.42
C GLY A 104 -27.25 -35.69 2.06
#